data_AF-A0A1Q5XIZ1-F1
#
_entry.id   AF-A0A1Q5XIZ1-F1
#
_cell.length_a   1.000
_cell.length_b   1.000
_cell.length_c   1.000
_cell.angle_alpha   90.00
_cell.angle_beta   90.00
_cell.angle_gamma   90.00
#
_symmetry.space_group_name_H-M   'P 1'
#
loop_
_entity.id
_entity.type
_entity.pdbx_description
1 polymer ?
#
loop_
_entity_poly.entity_id
_entity_poly.type
_entity_poly.pdbx_seq_one_letter_code
_entity_poly.pdbx_strand_id
1 'polypeptide(L)'
;MEETLLAQLVQWHEDDEFAKIVDRIMEIPEPDRDYTLIGQLGRALNNLDRYHEALEQLLSVAGQGEKDPIWHYRAGYAYYYLKQYDQAVREFELADQLEPGDEAVQQLLGWSRRAAEREVREQQRFAAAQAGESTVGGSTVQPFDFDGFWEDSDYARKSYVSDPPTDELIASVEQELGYKLPAFYIEMMKRQNGGIPRDTCFPTEEATSWAEDHVAVTGIMGIGREKTYSLCGELGSRFMIEEWGYPDIGVVFGDCPSAGHDVIMLDYRASGPEGEPAVIHVDQEADYEITFLAKDFESFVRGLVNEEVFDTSEEDKAEDLRKVAHGAFSPLLAELCGNVTEIDNVEGIIRSICTEIVEDKGHFSLHADERSILMYDLQFWLYTKSYPQTNRAEYLEVYSKMIAFGGEFGTGGYAPSFITDWLDDRVRQGSIIERGGVLSFTEEAREALLHRMNGVTVPATGNVAPFILVEQENGGVSVILSVGTYLADLFDTRADEGFEGNGYDWASLAAVFLEEQMPGLAGIVHFDPEADMFCAYSGNREAILGFAAGFKQACEDEALIRDLFSRAELD
;
A
#
# COMPACT_ATOMS: atom_id res chain seq x y z
N MET A 1 27.38 -8.34 46.77
CA MET A 1 28.30 -8.32 45.61
C MET A 1 27.52 -8.64 44.34
N GLU A 2 26.69 -9.69 44.36
CA GLU A 2 25.73 -10.03 43.29
C GLU A 2 24.72 -8.91 43.00
N GLU A 3 24.07 -8.31 44.03
CA GLU A 3 23.13 -7.18 43.81
C GLU A 3 23.77 -5.97 43.14
N THR A 4 25.04 -5.69 43.44
CA THR A 4 25.79 -4.58 42.83
C THR A 4 26.15 -4.86 41.37
N LEU A 5 26.47 -6.12 41.05
CA LEU A 5 26.72 -6.53 39.67
C LEU A 5 25.44 -6.44 38.85
N LEU A 6 24.32 -6.97 39.33
CA LEU A 6 23.06 -6.95 38.59
C LEU A 6 22.60 -5.51 38.30
N ALA A 7 22.69 -4.60 39.28
CA ALA A 7 22.39 -3.19 39.07
C ALA A 7 23.28 -2.55 37.99
N GLN A 8 24.57 -2.92 37.95
CA GLN A 8 25.48 -2.46 36.92
C GLN A 8 25.10 -2.97 35.52
N LEU A 9 24.69 -4.24 35.41
CA LEU A 9 24.24 -4.82 34.14
C LEU A 9 22.94 -4.17 33.64
N VAL A 10 22.03 -3.83 34.55
CA VAL A 10 20.80 -3.09 34.21
C VAL A 10 21.14 -1.70 33.69
N GLN A 11 22.02 -0.96 34.37
CA GLN A 11 22.46 0.36 33.90
C GLN A 11 23.09 0.29 32.51
N TRP A 12 24.00 -0.67 32.27
CA TRP A 12 24.59 -0.84 30.95
C TRP A 12 23.58 -1.22 29.87
N HIS A 13 22.50 -1.91 30.23
CA HIS A 13 21.43 -2.20 29.28
C HIS A 13 20.63 -0.94 28.95
N GLU A 14 20.32 -0.11 29.94
CA GLU A 14 19.65 1.18 29.74
C GLU A 14 20.50 2.18 28.94
N ASP A 15 21.83 2.05 29.01
CA ASP A 15 22.79 2.86 28.27
C ASP A 15 23.19 2.25 26.91
N ASP A 16 22.52 1.18 26.46
CA ASP A 16 22.82 0.40 25.24
C ASP A 16 24.26 -0.16 25.16
N GLU A 17 24.94 -0.28 26.30
CA GLU A 17 26.31 -0.80 26.42
C GLU A 17 26.34 -2.34 26.51
N PHE A 18 25.63 -3.03 25.60
CA PHE A 18 25.45 -4.49 25.62
C PHE A 18 26.77 -5.28 25.58
N ALA A 19 27.77 -4.78 24.85
CA ALA A 19 29.09 -5.40 24.79
C ALA A 19 29.75 -5.50 26.18
N LYS A 20 29.58 -4.48 27.05
CA LYS A 20 30.11 -4.51 28.42
C LYS A 20 29.41 -5.57 29.28
N ILE A 21 28.12 -5.78 29.08
CA ILE A 21 27.36 -6.84 29.75
C ILE A 21 27.94 -8.20 29.37
N VAL A 22 28.12 -8.44 28.07
CA VAL A 22 28.69 -9.70 27.55
C VAL A 22 30.09 -9.91 28.13
N ASP A 23 31.00 -8.95 27.95
CA ASP A 23 32.38 -9.06 28.43
C ASP A 23 32.43 -9.35 29.93
N ARG A 24 31.64 -8.61 30.72
CA ARG A 24 31.65 -8.74 32.18
C ARG A 24 31.12 -10.09 32.66
N ILE A 25 30.07 -10.62 32.04
CA ILE A 25 29.53 -11.93 32.41
C ILE A 25 30.48 -13.04 31.93
N MET A 26 31.13 -12.86 30.78
CA MET A 26 32.06 -13.85 30.21
C MET A 26 33.35 -14.00 31.04
N GLU A 27 33.73 -12.99 31.85
CA GLU A 27 34.81 -13.10 32.85
C GLU A 27 34.48 -14.07 34.01
N ILE A 28 33.20 -14.34 34.26
CA ILE A 28 32.75 -15.28 35.29
C ILE A 28 32.86 -16.70 34.70
N PRO A 29 33.49 -17.67 35.39
CA PRO A 29 33.54 -19.06 34.93
C PRO A 29 32.13 -19.64 34.70
N GLU A 30 31.93 -20.42 33.63
CA GLU A 30 30.62 -21.01 33.29
C GLU A 30 29.89 -21.68 34.47
N PRO A 31 30.54 -22.48 35.34
CA PRO A 31 29.85 -23.11 36.48
C PRO A 31 29.32 -22.11 37.52
N ASP A 32 29.84 -20.89 37.53
CA ASP A 32 29.48 -19.83 38.48
C ASP A 32 28.45 -18.84 37.89
N ARG A 33 28.04 -19.03 36.62
CA ARG A 33 26.99 -18.23 35.98
C ARG A 33 25.63 -18.82 36.33
N ASP A 34 24.91 -18.16 37.20
CA ASP A 34 23.55 -18.56 37.56
C ASP A 34 22.54 -18.26 36.44
N TYR A 35 21.30 -18.71 36.65
CA TYR A 35 20.19 -18.48 35.73
C TYR A 35 19.99 -17.00 35.36
N THR A 36 20.13 -16.11 36.36
CA THR A 36 19.93 -14.67 36.16
C THR A 36 21.00 -14.09 35.25
N LEU A 37 22.27 -14.42 35.50
CA LEU A 37 23.38 -13.98 34.67
C LEU A 37 23.29 -14.53 33.25
N ILE A 38 22.91 -15.79 33.08
CA ILE A 38 22.72 -16.39 31.75
C ILE A 38 21.57 -15.70 31.00
N GLY A 39 20.46 -15.38 31.69
CA GLY A 39 19.38 -14.60 31.10
C GLY A 39 19.83 -13.21 30.64
N GLN A 40 20.61 -12.49 31.45
CA GLN A 40 21.17 -11.17 31.08
C GLN A 40 22.14 -11.27 29.91
N LEU A 41 22.97 -12.32 29.87
CA LEU A 41 23.88 -12.60 28.77
C LEU A 41 23.12 -12.86 27.47
N GLY A 42 22.11 -13.74 27.50
CA GLY A 42 21.26 -14.02 26.34
C GLY A 42 20.57 -12.76 25.80
N ARG A 43 20.06 -11.89 26.68
CA ARG A 43 19.49 -10.59 26.29
C ARG A 43 20.52 -9.70 25.58
N ALA A 44 21.70 -9.54 26.17
CA ALA A 44 22.75 -8.70 25.61
C ALA A 44 23.28 -9.24 24.28
N LEU A 45 23.39 -10.55 24.14
CA LEU A 45 23.80 -11.20 22.88
C LEU A 45 22.74 -11.01 21.79
N ASN A 46 21.44 -11.13 22.11
CA ASN A 46 20.35 -10.83 21.16
C ASN A 46 20.41 -9.38 20.67
N ASN A 47 20.64 -8.42 21.57
CA ASN A 47 20.77 -7.00 21.20
C ASN A 47 22.06 -6.65 20.42
N LEU A 48 23.01 -7.59 20.34
CA LEU A 48 24.23 -7.48 19.53
C LEU A 48 24.14 -8.31 18.24
N ASP A 49 22.96 -8.80 17.90
CA ASP A 49 22.70 -9.70 16.76
C ASP A 49 23.50 -11.01 16.79
N ARG A 50 23.97 -11.41 17.97
CA ARG A 50 24.72 -12.65 18.22
C ARG A 50 23.76 -13.78 18.59
N TYR A 51 22.75 -14.00 17.75
CA TYR A 51 21.60 -14.86 18.07
C TYR A 51 21.97 -16.32 18.32
N HIS A 52 22.93 -16.88 17.58
CA HIS A 52 23.38 -18.26 17.79
C HIS A 52 24.02 -18.44 19.17
N GLU A 53 24.86 -17.49 19.60
CA GLU A 53 25.48 -17.52 20.93
C GLU A 53 24.43 -17.25 22.03
N ALA A 54 23.50 -16.33 21.79
CA ALA A 54 22.40 -16.07 22.71
C ALA A 54 21.60 -17.35 22.97
N LEU A 55 21.20 -18.03 21.90
CA LEU A 55 20.42 -19.26 21.97
C LEU A 55 21.20 -20.39 22.66
N GLU A 56 22.49 -20.56 22.36
CA GLU A 56 23.34 -21.54 23.05
C GLU A 56 23.36 -21.31 24.57
N GLN A 57 23.56 -20.05 25.00
CA GLN A 57 23.55 -19.72 26.43
C GLN A 57 22.17 -19.94 27.05
N LEU A 58 21.09 -19.50 26.41
CA LEU A 58 19.73 -19.66 26.92
C LEU A 58 19.33 -21.14 27.05
N LEU A 59 19.67 -21.97 26.07
CA LEU A 59 19.37 -23.40 26.09
C LEU A 59 20.13 -24.15 27.20
N SER A 60 21.31 -23.66 27.63
CA SER A 60 22.05 -24.26 28.76
C SER A 60 21.26 -24.24 30.08
N VAL A 61 20.27 -23.35 30.20
CA VAL A 61 19.39 -23.22 31.36
C VAL A 61 17.91 -23.46 31.06
N ALA A 62 17.58 -24.08 29.92
CA ALA A 62 16.19 -24.31 29.49
C ALA A 62 15.32 -24.97 30.56
N GLY A 63 15.87 -25.93 31.32
CA GLY A 63 15.14 -26.59 32.42
C GLY A 63 14.75 -25.67 33.58
N GLN A 64 15.46 -24.57 33.80
CA GLN A 64 15.08 -23.54 34.78
C GLN A 64 14.09 -22.52 34.19
N GLY A 65 14.13 -22.31 32.87
CA GLY A 65 13.31 -21.35 32.13
C GLY A 65 11.90 -21.83 31.76
N GLU A 66 11.56 -23.10 31.96
CA GLU A 66 10.27 -23.73 31.54
C GLU A 66 9.00 -22.97 32.00
N LYS A 67 9.09 -22.16 33.05
CA LYS A 67 7.97 -21.36 33.57
C LYS A 67 8.26 -19.86 33.61
N ASP A 68 9.28 -19.42 32.88
CA ASP A 68 9.70 -18.03 32.80
C ASP A 68 9.32 -17.44 31.43
N PRO A 69 8.31 -16.55 31.35
CA PRO A 69 7.91 -15.94 30.09
C PRO A 69 9.04 -15.13 29.44
N ILE A 70 9.95 -14.54 30.24
CA ILE A 70 11.07 -13.74 29.74
C ILE A 70 12.12 -14.62 29.07
N TRP A 71 12.34 -15.84 29.59
CA TRP A 71 13.24 -16.80 28.97
C TRP A 71 12.69 -17.27 27.62
N HIS A 72 11.41 -17.62 27.58
CA HIS A 72 10.71 -18.01 26.36
C HIS A 72 10.74 -16.88 25.32
N TYR A 73 10.49 -15.63 25.72
CA TYR A 73 10.62 -14.46 24.85
C TYR A 73 12.03 -14.34 24.26
N ARG A 74 13.09 -14.46 25.08
CA ARG A 74 14.48 -14.31 24.61
C ARG A 74 14.91 -15.44 23.70
N ALA A 75 14.48 -16.67 23.98
CA ALA A 75 14.74 -17.83 23.13
C ALA A 75 13.98 -17.71 21.80
N GLY A 76 12.69 -17.34 21.85
CA GLY A 76 11.86 -17.08 20.67
C GLY A 76 12.44 -15.98 19.78
N TYR A 77 12.92 -14.89 20.38
CA TYR A 77 13.61 -13.80 19.67
C TYR A 77 14.85 -14.33 18.93
N ALA A 78 15.71 -15.09 19.61
CA ALA A 78 16.88 -15.68 18.96
C ALA A 78 16.49 -16.63 17.83
N TYR A 79 15.49 -17.49 18.03
CA TYR A 79 14.98 -18.39 16.99
C TYR A 79 14.43 -17.64 15.77
N TYR A 80 13.70 -16.55 15.99
CA TYR A 80 13.12 -15.74 14.91
C TYR A 80 14.20 -15.17 13.99
N TYR A 81 15.21 -14.52 14.55
CA TYR A 81 16.31 -13.94 13.76
C TYR A 81 17.27 -15.00 13.19
N LEU A 82 17.27 -16.21 13.73
CA LEU A 82 17.92 -17.37 13.10
C LEU A 82 17.07 -18.03 12.00
N LYS A 83 15.93 -17.42 11.61
CA LYS A 83 14.96 -17.93 10.63
C LYS A 83 14.41 -19.32 10.99
N GLN A 84 14.38 -19.66 12.29
CA GLN A 84 13.83 -20.91 12.81
C GLN A 84 12.39 -20.67 13.29
N TYR A 85 11.50 -20.33 12.37
CA TYR A 85 10.19 -19.75 12.70
C TYR A 85 9.29 -20.72 13.48
N ASP A 86 9.30 -22.02 13.18
CA ASP A 86 8.56 -23.02 13.96
C ASP A 86 8.98 -23.04 15.44
N GLN A 87 10.27 -22.88 15.73
CA GLN A 87 10.79 -22.81 17.09
C GLN A 87 10.35 -21.49 17.74
N ALA A 88 10.49 -20.38 17.01
CA ALA A 88 10.09 -19.07 17.49
C ALA A 88 8.60 -19.02 17.87
N VAL A 89 7.72 -19.54 17.00
CA VAL A 89 6.27 -19.65 17.27
C VAL A 89 6.02 -20.41 18.57
N ARG A 90 6.65 -21.58 18.76
CA ARG A 90 6.48 -22.37 19.99
C ARG A 90 6.89 -21.61 21.24
N GLU A 91 8.06 -20.97 21.23
CA GLU A 91 8.56 -20.23 22.39
C GLU A 91 7.69 -19.00 22.69
N PHE A 92 7.27 -18.25 21.67
CA PHE A 92 6.38 -17.10 21.87
C PHE A 92 4.96 -17.50 22.31
N GLU A 93 4.44 -18.63 21.86
CA GLU A 93 3.17 -19.18 22.37
C GLU A 93 3.27 -19.56 23.85
N LEU A 94 4.40 -20.11 24.29
CA LEU A 94 4.65 -20.40 25.70
C LEU A 94 4.78 -19.10 26.52
N ALA A 95 5.46 -18.08 25.98
CA ALA A 95 5.55 -16.77 26.63
C ALA A 95 4.16 -16.13 26.82
N ASP A 96 3.32 -16.08 25.77
CA ASP A 96 1.96 -15.51 25.83
C ASP A 96 1.02 -16.34 26.75
N GLN A 97 1.20 -17.66 26.83
CA GLN A 97 0.45 -18.49 27.78
C GLN A 97 0.81 -18.23 29.23
N LEU A 98 2.11 -17.98 29.51
CA LEU A 98 2.60 -17.72 30.86
C LEU A 98 2.29 -16.28 31.31
N GLU A 99 2.39 -15.31 30.40
CA GLU A 99 2.08 -13.90 30.64
C GLU A 99 1.29 -13.31 29.45
N PRO A 100 -0.06 -13.45 29.46
CA PRO A 100 -0.88 -12.93 28.38
C PRO A 100 -0.94 -11.40 28.35
N GLY A 101 -0.97 -10.84 27.15
CA GLY A 101 -1.20 -9.40 26.93
C GLY A 101 0.08 -8.55 26.81
N ASP A 102 1.25 -9.19 26.70
CA ASP A 102 2.48 -8.50 26.28
C ASP A 102 2.42 -8.21 24.77
N GLU A 103 2.37 -6.92 24.42
CA GLU A 103 2.25 -6.47 23.02
C GLU A 103 3.46 -6.90 22.16
N ALA A 104 4.67 -6.93 22.73
CA ALA A 104 5.88 -7.32 22.00
C ALA A 104 5.89 -8.81 21.69
N VAL A 105 5.47 -9.66 22.65
CA VAL A 105 5.29 -11.10 22.43
C VAL A 105 4.26 -11.34 21.33
N GLN A 106 3.10 -10.66 21.38
CA GLN A 106 2.04 -10.85 20.40
C GLN A 106 2.46 -10.42 18.99
N GLN A 107 3.19 -9.31 18.87
CA GLN A 107 3.73 -8.84 17.61
C GLN A 107 4.72 -9.86 17.01
N LEU A 108 5.73 -10.29 17.79
CA LEU A 108 6.74 -11.26 17.33
C LEU A 108 6.15 -12.63 17.04
N LEU A 109 5.14 -13.07 17.80
CA LEU A 109 4.39 -14.29 17.51
C LEU A 109 3.65 -14.18 16.17
N GLY A 110 3.00 -13.04 15.91
CA GLY A 110 2.34 -12.78 14.64
C GLY A 110 3.30 -12.79 13.45
N TRP A 111 4.47 -12.16 13.60
CA TRP A 111 5.54 -12.19 12.59
C TRP A 111 6.08 -13.60 12.35
N SER A 112 6.37 -14.33 13.44
CA SER A 112 6.88 -15.70 13.37
C SER A 112 5.91 -16.65 12.68
N ARG A 113 4.60 -16.52 12.94
CA ARG A 113 3.56 -17.34 12.29
C ARG A 113 3.49 -17.06 10.78
N ARG A 114 3.47 -15.80 10.38
CA ARG A 114 3.45 -15.43 8.95
C ARG A 114 4.69 -15.93 8.22
N ALA A 115 5.86 -15.80 8.85
CA ALA A 115 7.11 -16.30 8.29
C ALA A 115 7.12 -17.84 8.16
N ALA A 116 6.66 -18.58 9.18
CA ALA A 116 6.54 -20.03 9.14
C ALA A 116 5.56 -20.50 8.04
N GLU A 117 4.40 -19.84 7.94
CA GLU A 117 3.42 -20.15 6.90
C GLU A 117 3.97 -19.88 5.49
N ARG A 118 4.70 -18.77 5.31
CA ARG A 118 5.40 -18.46 4.05
C ARG A 118 6.42 -19.55 3.70
N GLU A 119 7.26 -19.97 4.65
CA GLU A 119 8.25 -21.03 4.41
C GLU A 119 7.58 -22.34 3.94
N VAL A 120 6.46 -22.71 4.55
CA VAL A 120 5.68 -23.89 4.14
C VAL A 120 5.11 -23.72 2.73
N ARG A 121 4.53 -22.56 2.39
CA ARG A 121 3.99 -22.29 1.04
C ARG A 121 5.08 -22.36 -0.02
N GLU A 122 6.23 -21.72 0.25
CA GLU A 122 7.39 -21.75 -0.64
C GLU A 122 7.88 -23.18 -0.85
N GLN A 123 8.07 -23.96 0.22
CA GLN A 123 8.45 -25.38 0.12
C GLN A 123 7.46 -26.20 -0.72
N GLN A 124 6.15 -25.95 -0.57
CA GLN A 124 5.12 -26.60 -1.39
C GLN A 124 5.22 -26.21 -2.86
N ARG A 125 5.46 -24.94 -3.18
CA ARG A 125 5.63 -24.45 -4.56
C ARG A 125 6.86 -25.08 -5.21
N PHE A 126 8.00 -25.11 -4.52
CA PHE A 126 9.20 -25.79 -5.00
C PHE A 126 8.95 -27.30 -5.22
N ALA A 127 8.23 -27.96 -4.30
CA ALA A 127 7.90 -29.38 -4.44
C ALA A 127 6.95 -29.64 -5.63
N ALA A 128 5.93 -28.79 -5.83
CA ALA A 128 5.00 -28.89 -6.96
C ALA A 128 5.70 -28.66 -8.31
N ALA A 129 6.61 -27.68 -8.37
CA ALA A 129 7.45 -27.42 -9.54
C ALA A 129 8.27 -28.66 -9.93
N GLN A 130 8.90 -29.33 -8.95
CA GLN A 130 9.66 -30.56 -9.18
C GLN A 130 8.79 -31.76 -9.58
N ALA A 131 7.55 -31.83 -9.10
CA ALA A 131 6.62 -32.91 -9.42
C ALA A 131 6.08 -32.83 -10.86
N GLY A 132 6.31 -31.72 -11.58
CA GLY A 132 5.75 -31.48 -12.90
C GLY A 132 4.23 -31.29 -12.88
N GLU A 133 3.64 -31.03 -11.71
CA GLU A 133 2.21 -30.77 -11.55
C GLU A 133 1.92 -29.34 -12.00
N SER A 134 1.45 -29.18 -13.23
CA SER A 134 0.80 -27.95 -13.68
C SER A 134 -0.58 -27.86 -13.02
N THR A 135 -0.82 -26.81 -12.25
CA THR A 135 -2.17 -26.39 -11.81
C THR A 135 -3.01 -25.81 -12.94
N VAL A 136 -2.46 -25.69 -14.15
CA VAL A 136 -3.22 -25.36 -15.35
C VAL A 136 -3.54 -26.65 -16.12
N GLY A 137 -4.81 -27.04 -16.05
CA GLY A 137 -5.35 -28.19 -16.77
C GLY A 137 -5.00 -28.16 -18.26
N GLY A 138 -4.82 -29.37 -18.82
CA GLY A 138 -4.23 -29.61 -20.13
C GLY A 138 -4.69 -28.63 -21.21
N SER A 139 -3.79 -27.74 -21.60
CA SER A 139 -3.89 -26.98 -22.83
C SER A 139 -2.73 -27.39 -23.73
N THR A 140 -3.03 -27.60 -25.01
CA THR A 140 -2.02 -27.67 -26.07
C THR A 140 -1.12 -26.45 -25.96
N VAL A 141 0.18 -26.65 -25.70
CA VAL A 141 1.18 -25.57 -25.64
C VAL A 141 1.05 -24.73 -26.90
N GLN A 142 0.47 -23.54 -26.77
CA GLN A 142 0.43 -22.59 -27.87
C GLN A 142 1.86 -22.12 -28.12
N PRO A 143 2.30 -21.99 -29.38
CA PRO A 143 3.58 -21.39 -29.70
C PRO A 143 3.71 -20.05 -28.99
N PHE A 144 4.84 -19.80 -28.31
CA PHE A 144 5.09 -18.48 -27.73
C PHE A 144 5.23 -17.48 -28.86
N ASP A 145 4.49 -16.37 -28.79
CA ASP A 145 4.63 -15.28 -29.72
C ASP A 145 5.80 -14.39 -29.28
N PHE A 146 6.87 -14.40 -30.07
CA PHE A 146 8.05 -13.59 -29.80
C PHE A 146 7.91 -12.18 -30.38
N ASP A 147 6.93 -11.95 -31.28
CA ASP A 147 6.72 -10.67 -31.90
C ASP A 147 6.13 -9.70 -30.86
N GLY A 148 6.83 -8.59 -30.64
CA GLY A 148 6.40 -7.57 -29.68
C GLY A 148 6.77 -7.86 -28.22
N PHE A 149 7.39 -9.00 -27.89
CA PHE A 149 7.84 -9.27 -26.51
C PHE A 149 8.84 -8.22 -26.01
N TRP A 150 9.79 -7.81 -26.86
CA TRP A 150 10.82 -6.86 -26.50
C TRP A 150 10.41 -5.40 -26.72
N GLU A 151 10.80 -4.55 -25.79
CA GLU A 151 10.85 -3.11 -25.96
C GLU A 151 12.00 -2.75 -26.92
N ASP A 152 11.73 -1.84 -27.86
CA ASP A 152 12.70 -1.40 -28.86
C ASP A 152 13.20 0.01 -28.55
N SER A 153 14.11 0.12 -27.59
CA SER A 153 14.71 1.39 -27.15
C SER A 153 16.22 1.45 -27.40
N ASP A 154 16.74 2.67 -27.56
CA ASP A 154 18.19 2.89 -27.72
C ASP A 154 18.98 2.39 -26.50
N TYR A 155 18.38 2.48 -25.31
CA TYR A 155 18.96 1.94 -24.09
C TYR A 155 19.02 0.41 -24.12
N ALA A 156 17.93 -0.28 -24.45
CA ALA A 156 17.92 -1.74 -24.57
C ALA A 156 18.99 -2.24 -25.55
N ARG A 157 19.06 -1.63 -26.75
CA ARG A 157 20.05 -1.99 -27.79
C ARG A 157 21.49 -1.76 -27.34
N LYS A 158 21.74 -0.68 -26.59
CA LYS A 158 23.08 -0.35 -26.10
C LYS A 158 23.49 -1.28 -24.96
N SER A 159 22.62 -1.50 -23.98
CA SER A 159 22.97 -2.08 -22.69
C SER A 159 22.77 -3.59 -22.61
N TYR A 160 21.84 -4.16 -23.39
CA TYR A 160 21.45 -5.58 -23.31
C TYR A 160 21.66 -6.35 -24.62
N VAL A 161 21.14 -5.82 -25.74
CA VAL A 161 20.99 -6.60 -26.98
C VAL A 161 22.34 -6.88 -27.63
N SER A 162 22.70 -8.16 -27.72
CA SER A 162 23.90 -8.67 -28.41
C SER A 162 23.55 -9.37 -29.72
N ASP A 163 24.56 -9.72 -30.52
CA ASP A 163 24.36 -10.63 -31.65
C ASP A 163 23.83 -12.00 -31.17
N PRO A 164 23.01 -12.70 -31.98
CA PRO A 164 22.53 -14.04 -31.65
C PRO A 164 23.68 -15.00 -31.29
N PRO A 165 23.59 -15.76 -30.18
CA PRO A 165 24.70 -16.56 -29.70
C PRO A 165 24.89 -17.81 -30.56
N THR A 166 26.16 -18.14 -30.85
CA THR A 166 26.51 -19.42 -31.50
C THR A 166 26.53 -20.55 -30.47
N ASP A 167 26.48 -21.80 -30.95
CA ASP A 167 26.55 -22.97 -30.06
C ASP A 167 27.88 -23.03 -29.28
N GLU A 168 28.99 -22.55 -29.86
CA GLU A 168 30.27 -22.43 -29.17
C GLU A 168 30.23 -21.36 -28.06
N LEU A 169 29.58 -20.22 -28.31
CA LEU A 169 29.42 -19.18 -27.31
C LEU A 169 28.58 -19.69 -26.14
N ILE A 170 27.45 -20.35 -26.43
CA ILE A 170 26.57 -20.96 -25.41
C ILE A 170 27.37 -21.94 -24.55
N ALA A 171 28.06 -22.91 -25.17
CA ALA A 171 28.86 -23.88 -24.44
C ALA A 171 29.95 -23.24 -23.56
N SER A 172 30.57 -22.16 -24.05
CA SER A 172 31.57 -21.42 -23.27
C SER A 172 30.97 -20.67 -22.07
N VAL A 173 29.76 -20.12 -22.19
CA VAL A 173 29.06 -19.42 -21.11
C VAL A 173 28.58 -20.42 -20.06
N GLU A 174 27.96 -21.52 -20.47
CA GLU A 174 27.57 -22.62 -19.57
C GLU A 174 28.76 -23.16 -18.78
N GLN A 175 29.92 -23.32 -19.43
CA GLN A 175 31.14 -23.77 -18.76
C GLN A 175 31.63 -22.79 -17.68
N GLU A 176 31.50 -21.48 -17.92
CA GLU A 176 31.94 -20.44 -16.97
C GLU A 176 30.96 -20.30 -15.80
N LEU A 177 29.66 -20.36 -16.08
CA LEU A 177 28.61 -20.32 -15.06
C LEU A 177 28.60 -21.62 -14.24
N GLY A 178 28.92 -22.77 -14.86
CA GLY A 178 28.84 -24.09 -14.24
C GLY A 178 27.45 -24.73 -14.32
N TYR A 179 26.55 -24.17 -15.13
CA TYR A 179 25.15 -24.57 -15.25
C TYR A 179 24.74 -24.67 -16.73
N LYS A 180 23.87 -25.63 -17.05
CA LYS A 180 23.16 -25.71 -18.33
C LYS A 180 22.03 -24.70 -18.38
N LEU A 181 22.00 -23.87 -19.41
CA LEU A 181 20.95 -22.88 -19.56
C LEU A 181 19.63 -23.54 -20.02
N PRO A 182 18.46 -23.04 -19.58
CA PRO A 182 17.16 -23.55 -20.00
C PRO A 182 17.02 -23.58 -21.52
N ALA A 183 16.40 -24.64 -22.07
CA ALA A 183 16.24 -24.78 -23.51
C ALA A 183 15.44 -23.61 -24.13
N PHE A 184 14.38 -23.18 -23.43
CA PHE A 184 13.56 -22.04 -23.85
C PHE A 184 14.34 -20.72 -23.80
N TYR A 185 15.21 -20.55 -22.80
CA TYR A 185 16.11 -19.40 -22.71
C TYR A 185 17.03 -19.32 -23.93
N ILE A 186 17.69 -20.43 -24.28
CA ILE A 186 18.56 -20.49 -25.46
C ILE A 186 17.78 -20.20 -26.75
N GLU A 187 16.58 -20.75 -26.91
CA GLU A 187 15.73 -20.49 -28.08
C GLU A 187 15.42 -18.99 -28.22
N MET A 188 15.01 -18.36 -27.12
CA MET A 188 14.70 -16.94 -27.06
C MET A 188 15.91 -16.08 -27.40
N MET A 189 17.07 -16.39 -26.82
CA MET A 189 18.32 -15.65 -27.05
C MET A 189 18.86 -15.81 -28.48
N LYS A 190 18.56 -16.92 -29.17
CA LYS A 190 18.85 -17.10 -30.60
C LYS A 190 18.00 -16.22 -31.52
N ARG A 191 16.85 -15.73 -31.05
CA ARG A 191 16.02 -14.75 -31.78
C ARG A 191 16.44 -13.32 -31.47
N GLN A 192 16.61 -12.99 -30.19
CA GLN A 192 17.17 -11.73 -29.72
C GLN A 192 17.93 -11.95 -28.42
N ASN A 193 19.23 -11.68 -28.42
CA ASN A 193 20.14 -12.04 -27.33
C ASN A 193 20.19 -10.96 -26.25
N GLY A 194 19.20 -10.99 -25.35
CA GLY A 194 19.00 -10.03 -24.27
C GLY A 194 18.11 -8.86 -24.68
N GLY A 195 17.54 -8.16 -23.70
CA GLY A 195 16.68 -7.01 -23.93
C GLY A 195 15.81 -6.66 -22.73
N ILE A 196 14.88 -5.73 -22.93
CA ILE A 196 13.87 -5.33 -21.93
C ILE A 196 12.52 -5.85 -22.42
N PRO A 197 11.80 -6.67 -21.65
CA PRO A 197 10.46 -7.11 -22.04
C PRO A 197 9.48 -5.92 -21.97
N ARG A 198 8.41 -5.92 -22.76
CA ARG A 198 7.33 -4.92 -22.64
C ARG A 198 6.49 -5.11 -21.39
N ASP A 199 6.27 -6.37 -21.05
CA ASP A 199 5.60 -6.79 -19.83
C ASP A 199 6.69 -7.11 -18.80
N THR A 200 6.81 -6.25 -17.80
CA THR A 200 7.95 -6.22 -16.88
C THR A 200 7.62 -6.74 -15.50
N CYS A 201 6.35 -7.00 -15.18
CA CYS A 201 5.96 -7.44 -13.84
C CYS A 201 5.56 -8.91 -13.83
N PHE A 202 5.88 -9.62 -12.76
CA PHE A 202 5.44 -10.98 -12.50
C PHE A 202 4.61 -11.00 -11.21
N PRO A 203 3.32 -11.40 -11.24
CA PRO A 203 2.48 -11.43 -10.06
C PRO A 203 2.99 -12.42 -9.00
N THR A 204 2.91 -12.04 -7.72
CA THR A 204 3.26 -12.87 -6.57
C THR A 204 2.13 -12.81 -5.53
N GLU A 205 1.94 -13.89 -4.77
CA GLU A 205 1.04 -13.86 -3.60
C GLU A 205 1.80 -13.51 -2.31
N GLU A 206 3.13 -13.37 -2.40
CA GLU A 206 3.99 -12.97 -1.29
C GLU A 206 4.52 -11.56 -1.57
N ALA A 207 4.44 -10.69 -0.57
CA ALA A 207 5.01 -9.36 -0.63
C ALA A 207 6.54 -9.42 -0.69
N THR A 208 7.11 -8.47 -1.43
CA THR A 208 8.55 -8.18 -1.47
C THR A 208 8.85 -6.95 -0.62
N SER A 209 10.11 -6.50 -0.59
CA SER A 209 10.49 -5.26 0.12
C SER A 209 9.80 -4.01 -0.42
N TRP A 210 9.32 -4.02 -1.68
CA TRP A 210 8.81 -2.83 -2.35
C TRP A 210 7.41 -2.97 -2.97
N ALA A 211 6.88 -4.18 -3.15
CA ALA A 211 5.53 -4.42 -3.65
C ALA A 211 4.80 -5.53 -2.88
N GLU A 212 3.49 -5.40 -2.75
CA GLU A 212 2.66 -6.37 -2.00
C GLU A 212 2.34 -7.64 -2.81
N ASP A 213 2.29 -7.54 -4.13
CA ASP A 213 1.66 -8.54 -5.01
C ASP A 213 2.41 -8.81 -6.33
N HIS A 214 3.63 -8.29 -6.49
CA HIS A 214 4.44 -8.57 -7.67
C HIS A 214 5.94 -8.35 -7.46
N VAL A 215 6.71 -8.81 -8.45
CA VAL A 215 8.10 -8.41 -8.71
C VAL A 215 8.21 -7.80 -10.10
N ALA A 216 9.25 -7.02 -10.35
CA ALA A 216 9.52 -6.41 -11.64
C ALA A 216 10.90 -6.82 -12.15
N VAL A 217 11.01 -7.00 -13.47
CA VAL A 217 12.26 -7.23 -14.20
C VAL A 217 12.49 -6.06 -15.15
N THR A 218 13.64 -5.41 -15.03
CA THR A 218 14.05 -4.28 -15.88
C THR A 218 14.75 -4.72 -17.15
N GLY A 219 15.20 -5.97 -17.21
CA GLY A 219 15.79 -6.55 -18.39
C GLY A 219 16.20 -8.00 -18.19
N ILE A 220 16.28 -8.73 -19.30
CA ILE A 220 16.74 -10.11 -19.37
C ILE A 220 18.12 -10.10 -20.04
N MET A 221 19.11 -10.67 -19.35
CA MET A 221 20.49 -10.68 -19.80
C MET A 221 20.71 -11.56 -21.04
N GLY A 222 21.54 -11.11 -21.98
CA GLY A 222 21.94 -11.96 -23.11
C GLY A 222 22.98 -13.02 -22.73
N ILE A 223 23.06 -14.11 -23.49
CA ILE A 223 24.18 -15.07 -23.47
C ILE A 223 25.39 -14.40 -24.11
N GLY A 224 26.34 -13.97 -23.28
CA GLY A 224 27.53 -13.26 -23.76
C GLY A 224 28.35 -12.66 -22.64
N ARG A 225 29.33 -11.84 -23.04
CA ARG A 225 30.32 -11.17 -22.16
C ARG A 225 30.56 -9.70 -22.50
N GLU A 226 30.08 -9.24 -23.66
CA GLU A 226 30.46 -7.94 -24.19
C GLU A 226 29.60 -6.80 -23.63
N LYS A 227 28.33 -7.08 -23.35
CA LYS A 227 27.39 -6.11 -22.79
C LYS A 227 27.49 -6.09 -21.28
N THR A 228 27.28 -4.91 -20.70
CA THR A 228 27.19 -4.73 -19.24
C THR A 228 26.19 -5.71 -18.64
N TYR A 229 24.99 -5.82 -19.24
CA TYR A 229 23.93 -6.75 -18.83
C TYR A 229 23.88 -7.99 -19.72
N SER A 230 24.97 -8.75 -19.73
CA SER A 230 25.02 -10.11 -20.25
C SER A 230 25.40 -11.08 -19.14
N LEU A 231 25.07 -12.36 -19.29
CA LEU A 231 25.26 -13.35 -18.21
C LEU A 231 26.68 -13.38 -17.65
N CYS A 232 27.69 -13.17 -18.49
CA CYS A 232 29.10 -13.08 -18.11
C CYS A 232 29.68 -11.68 -18.38
N GLY A 233 28.83 -10.65 -18.38
CA GLY A 233 29.21 -9.25 -18.53
C GLY A 233 29.71 -8.61 -17.22
N GLU A 234 29.97 -7.30 -17.27
CA GLU A 234 30.46 -6.50 -16.13
C GLU A 234 29.54 -6.59 -14.90
N LEU A 235 28.22 -6.53 -15.12
CA LEU A 235 27.20 -6.68 -14.07
C LEU A 235 26.45 -8.01 -14.23
N GLY A 236 27.15 -9.04 -14.74
CA GLY A 236 26.59 -10.36 -14.98
C GLY A 236 26.48 -11.23 -13.72
N SER A 237 26.11 -12.49 -13.91
CA SER A 237 25.78 -13.40 -12.80
C SER A 237 26.90 -13.59 -11.79
N ARG A 238 28.16 -13.73 -12.25
CA ARG A 238 29.29 -13.92 -11.34
C ARG A 238 29.59 -12.67 -10.51
N PHE A 239 29.46 -11.48 -11.09
CA PHE A 239 29.61 -10.23 -10.36
C PHE A 239 28.58 -10.12 -9.23
N MET A 240 27.30 -10.40 -9.51
CA MET A 240 26.25 -10.34 -8.49
C MET A 240 26.49 -11.35 -7.35
N ILE A 241 26.92 -12.57 -7.67
CA ILE A 241 27.21 -13.59 -6.66
C ILE A 241 28.47 -13.25 -5.84
N GLU A 242 29.57 -12.89 -6.51
CA GLU A 242 30.88 -12.77 -5.85
C GLU A 242 31.09 -11.41 -5.16
N GLU A 243 30.62 -10.32 -5.78
CA GLU A 243 30.84 -8.96 -5.28
C GLU A 243 29.64 -8.44 -4.48
N TRP A 244 28.42 -8.81 -4.87
CA TRP A 244 27.19 -8.41 -4.16
C TRP A 244 26.67 -9.45 -3.17
N GLY A 245 27.27 -10.64 -3.11
CA GLY A 245 26.97 -11.63 -2.07
C GLY A 245 25.70 -12.46 -2.30
N TYR A 246 25.09 -12.37 -3.49
CA TYR A 246 23.94 -13.20 -3.84
C TYR A 246 24.28 -14.70 -3.77
N PRO A 247 23.31 -15.57 -3.47
CA PRO A 247 23.58 -16.99 -3.24
C PRO A 247 24.11 -17.69 -4.51
N ASP A 248 25.20 -18.45 -4.37
CA ASP A 248 25.78 -19.29 -5.43
C ASP A 248 24.98 -20.60 -5.62
N ILE A 249 23.72 -20.46 -6.01
CA ILE A 249 22.75 -21.55 -6.19
C ILE A 249 22.28 -21.69 -7.65
N GLY A 250 22.79 -20.85 -8.55
CA GLY A 250 22.38 -20.83 -9.93
C GLY A 250 22.87 -19.62 -10.71
N VAL A 251 22.02 -19.08 -11.58
CA VAL A 251 22.38 -18.03 -12.55
C VAL A 251 21.47 -16.82 -12.40
N VAL A 252 22.04 -15.65 -12.10
CA VAL A 252 21.34 -14.37 -12.18
C VAL A 252 21.15 -14.01 -13.65
N PHE A 253 19.92 -13.76 -14.07
CA PHE A 253 19.61 -13.45 -15.47
C PHE A 253 18.72 -12.21 -15.64
N GLY A 254 18.07 -11.74 -14.58
CA GLY A 254 17.22 -10.55 -14.61
C GLY A 254 17.64 -9.55 -13.56
N ASP A 255 17.70 -8.28 -13.97
CA ASP A 255 17.85 -7.14 -13.08
C ASP A 255 16.45 -6.59 -12.70
N CYS A 256 16.37 -5.87 -11.60
CA CYS A 256 15.14 -5.30 -11.05
C CYS A 256 15.28 -3.76 -10.93
N PRO A 257 14.18 -3.01 -10.70
CA PRO A 257 14.23 -1.54 -10.63
C PRO A 257 15.10 -0.96 -9.51
N SER A 258 15.47 -1.78 -8.53
CA SER A 258 16.23 -1.37 -7.35
C SER A 258 17.72 -1.11 -7.61
N ALA A 259 18.19 -1.26 -8.85
CA ALA A 259 19.60 -1.15 -9.23
C ALA A 259 20.52 -2.18 -8.52
N GLY A 260 20.06 -3.44 -8.48
CA GLY A 260 20.82 -4.59 -8.00
C GLY A 260 20.62 -4.96 -6.53
N HIS A 261 19.73 -4.27 -5.80
CA HIS A 261 19.32 -4.64 -4.44
C HIS A 261 18.33 -5.82 -4.42
N ASP A 262 17.80 -6.19 -5.58
CA ASP A 262 17.12 -7.46 -5.81
C ASP A 262 17.35 -7.96 -7.26
N VAL A 263 17.23 -9.27 -7.47
CA VAL A 263 17.51 -9.91 -8.76
C VAL A 263 16.56 -11.08 -9.05
N ILE A 264 16.47 -11.44 -10.33
CA ILE A 264 15.80 -12.67 -10.77
C ILE A 264 16.85 -13.72 -11.15
N MET A 265 16.72 -14.91 -10.57
CA MET A 265 17.69 -16.01 -10.71
C MET A 265 17.03 -17.31 -11.19
N LEU A 266 17.80 -18.08 -11.96
CA LEU A 266 17.55 -19.50 -12.21
C LEU A 266 18.08 -20.29 -11.01
N ASP A 267 17.22 -21.03 -10.31
CA ASP A 267 17.56 -21.84 -9.14
C ASP A 267 17.74 -23.32 -9.51
N TYR A 268 18.97 -23.82 -9.32
CA TYR A 268 19.33 -25.21 -9.65
C TYR A 268 19.44 -26.12 -8.42
N ARG A 269 19.10 -25.66 -7.21
CA ARG A 269 19.18 -26.49 -5.98
C ARG A 269 18.43 -27.82 -6.12
N ALA A 270 17.28 -27.76 -6.79
CA ALA A 270 16.38 -28.88 -7.02
C ALA A 270 16.83 -29.80 -8.18
N SER A 271 17.12 -29.19 -9.32
CA SER A 271 17.33 -29.89 -10.59
C SER A 271 18.78 -30.33 -10.80
N GLY A 272 19.71 -29.74 -10.05
CA GLY A 272 21.15 -29.87 -10.27
C GLY A 272 21.62 -29.13 -11.52
N PRO A 273 22.95 -29.00 -11.72
CA PRO A 273 23.50 -28.08 -12.71
C PRO A 273 23.19 -28.40 -14.18
N GLU A 274 22.65 -29.59 -14.47
CA GLU A 274 22.29 -30.04 -15.82
C GLU A 274 20.77 -30.13 -16.05
N GLY A 275 19.96 -29.85 -15.03
CA GLY A 275 18.50 -29.95 -15.09
C GLY A 275 17.81 -28.62 -15.40
N GLU A 276 16.49 -28.66 -15.61
CA GLU A 276 15.68 -27.45 -15.82
C GLU A 276 15.50 -26.71 -14.48
N PRO A 277 15.98 -25.48 -14.32
CA PRO A 277 15.88 -24.72 -13.07
C PRO A 277 14.52 -24.06 -12.89
N ALA A 278 14.15 -23.80 -11.63
CA ALA A 278 13.05 -22.89 -11.29
C ALA A 278 13.50 -21.43 -11.45
N VAL A 279 12.56 -20.50 -11.44
CA VAL A 279 12.81 -19.05 -11.41
C VAL A 279 12.43 -18.49 -10.05
N ILE A 280 13.33 -17.72 -9.46
CA ILE A 280 13.17 -17.10 -8.14
C ILE A 280 13.53 -15.61 -8.19
N HIS A 281 12.95 -14.84 -7.27
CA HIS A 281 13.42 -13.52 -6.88
C HIS A 281 14.28 -13.64 -5.63
N VAL A 282 15.33 -12.83 -5.53
CA VAL A 282 16.20 -12.76 -4.35
C VAL A 282 16.38 -11.30 -3.94
N ASP A 283 16.05 -10.99 -2.69
CA ASP A 283 16.05 -9.64 -2.13
C ASP A 283 17.20 -9.45 -1.14
N GLN A 284 18.19 -8.63 -1.50
CA GLN A 284 19.37 -8.40 -0.67
C GLN A 284 19.07 -7.58 0.58
N GLU A 285 18.10 -6.66 0.52
CA GLU A 285 17.70 -5.83 1.66
C GLU A 285 16.94 -6.65 2.72
N ALA A 286 16.32 -7.76 2.29
CA ALA A 286 15.66 -8.74 3.15
C ALA A 286 16.57 -9.93 3.55
N ASP A 287 17.90 -9.73 3.65
CA ASP A 287 18.87 -10.80 3.98
C ASP A 287 18.81 -11.98 2.99
N TYR A 288 18.86 -11.64 1.70
CA TYR A 288 18.80 -12.56 0.55
C TYR A 288 17.60 -13.49 0.59
N GLU A 289 16.44 -12.96 1.00
CA GLU A 289 15.21 -13.71 1.04
C GLU A 289 14.83 -14.18 -0.37
N ILE A 290 14.40 -15.45 -0.47
CA ILE A 290 14.07 -16.10 -1.74
C ILE A 290 12.55 -16.21 -1.87
N THR A 291 12.03 -15.73 -2.99
CA THR A 291 10.62 -15.87 -3.37
C THR A 291 10.51 -16.68 -4.66
N PHE A 292 9.76 -17.79 -4.63
CA PHE A 292 9.48 -18.58 -5.83
C PHE A 292 8.59 -17.80 -6.80
N LEU A 293 8.98 -17.77 -8.08
CA LEU A 293 8.20 -17.12 -9.13
C LEU A 293 7.59 -18.15 -10.08
N ALA A 294 8.42 -19.03 -10.65
CA ALA A 294 7.94 -19.99 -11.64
C ALA A 294 8.71 -21.30 -11.61
N LYS A 295 8.07 -22.37 -12.06
CA LYS A 295 8.67 -23.71 -12.12
C LYS A 295 9.78 -23.86 -13.16
N ASP A 296 9.79 -22.99 -14.17
CA ASP A 296 10.77 -22.95 -15.26
C ASP A 296 10.76 -21.55 -15.92
N PHE A 297 11.78 -21.27 -16.73
CA PHE A 297 11.95 -19.97 -17.39
C PHE A 297 10.83 -19.66 -18.39
N GLU A 298 10.29 -20.67 -19.08
CA GLU A 298 9.16 -20.46 -20.01
C GLU A 298 7.90 -19.99 -19.25
N SER A 299 7.60 -20.62 -18.11
CA SER A 299 6.47 -20.26 -17.27
C SER A 299 6.62 -18.84 -16.70
N PHE A 300 7.84 -18.44 -16.32
CA PHE A 300 8.13 -17.07 -15.91
C PHE A 300 7.83 -16.07 -17.03
N VAL A 301 8.41 -16.27 -18.21
CA VAL A 301 8.24 -15.37 -19.37
C VAL A 301 6.77 -15.26 -19.79
N ARG A 302 6.01 -16.36 -19.72
CA ARG A 302 4.57 -16.38 -20.04
C ARG A 302 3.69 -15.74 -18.97
N GLY A 303 4.18 -15.64 -17.74
CA GLY A 303 3.46 -15.03 -16.62
C GLY A 303 3.75 -13.54 -16.45
N LEU A 304 4.65 -12.97 -17.24
CA LEU A 304 4.88 -11.53 -17.25
C LEU A 304 3.63 -10.80 -17.72
N VAL A 305 3.30 -9.71 -17.02
CA VAL A 305 2.19 -8.81 -17.31
C VAL A 305 2.68 -7.37 -17.33
N ASN A 306 1.89 -6.50 -17.95
CA ASN A 306 2.18 -5.08 -17.98
C ASN A 306 2.07 -4.46 -16.57
N GLU A 307 2.92 -3.47 -16.26
CA GLU A 307 2.88 -2.76 -14.97
C GLU A 307 1.54 -2.08 -14.70
N GLU A 308 0.78 -1.70 -15.74
CA GLU A 308 -0.57 -1.12 -15.63
C GLU A 308 -1.56 -2.04 -14.90
N VAL A 309 -1.29 -3.36 -14.80
CA VAL A 309 -2.12 -4.29 -14.01
C VAL A 309 -2.07 -3.95 -12.52
N PHE A 310 -1.00 -3.33 -12.06
CA PHE A 310 -0.75 -2.95 -10.66
C PHE A 310 -0.91 -1.45 -10.43
N ASP A 311 -1.38 -0.69 -11.43
CA ASP A 311 -1.66 0.74 -11.27
C ASP A 311 -2.98 0.96 -10.52
N THR A 312 -2.87 1.22 -9.22
CA THR A 312 -4.01 1.52 -8.33
C THR A 312 -4.42 2.98 -8.35
N SER A 313 -3.79 3.84 -9.16
CA SER A 313 -3.97 5.30 -9.05
C SER A 313 -5.41 5.78 -9.23
N GLU A 314 -6.21 5.12 -10.06
CA GLU A 314 -7.64 5.44 -10.22
C GLU A 314 -8.47 4.99 -9.02
N GLU A 315 -8.14 3.85 -8.41
CA GLU A 315 -8.79 3.36 -7.18
C GLU A 315 -8.43 4.25 -5.98
N ASP A 316 -7.15 4.60 -5.83
CA ASP A 316 -6.64 5.52 -4.81
C ASP A 316 -7.29 6.90 -4.94
N LYS A 317 -7.39 7.42 -6.17
CA LYS A 317 -8.10 8.67 -6.47
C LYS A 317 -9.57 8.57 -6.07
N ALA A 318 -10.25 7.46 -6.39
CA ALA A 318 -11.65 7.26 -6.05
C ALA A 318 -11.85 7.19 -4.51
N GLU A 319 -10.94 6.55 -3.78
CA GLU A 319 -10.95 6.54 -2.33
C GLU A 319 -10.75 7.94 -1.75
N ASP A 320 -9.76 8.70 -2.24
CA ASP A 320 -9.52 10.07 -1.78
C ASP A 320 -10.68 11.00 -2.13
N LEU A 321 -11.34 10.83 -3.27
CA LEU A 321 -12.57 11.55 -3.62
C LEU A 321 -13.70 11.22 -2.64
N ARG A 322 -13.89 9.94 -2.29
CA ARG A 322 -14.87 9.52 -1.28
C ARG A 322 -14.52 10.12 0.09
N LYS A 323 -13.24 10.12 0.44
CA LYS A 323 -12.70 10.64 1.69
C LYS A 323 -12.96 12.14 1.84
N VAL A 324 -12.68 12.94 0.82
CA VAL A 324 -12.95 14.39 0.88
C VAL A 324 -14.45 14.70 0.79
N ALA A 325 -15.24 13.87 0.11
CA ALA A 325 -16.68 14.04 0.04
C ALA A 325 -17.41 13.69 1.35
N HIS A 326 -17.01 12.60 2.02
CA HIS A 326 -17.80 11.99 3.10
C HIS A 326 -17.07 11.83 4.43
N GLY A 327 -15.74 11.85 4.44
CA GLY A 327 -14.95 11.63 5.65
C GLY A 327 -15.33 12.61 6.76
N ALA A 328 -15.45 12.10 7.99
CA ALA A 328 -15.67 12.94 9.15
C ALA A 328 -14.48 13.90 9.34
N PHE A 329 -14.78 15.17 9.56
CA PHE A 329 -13.76 16.14 9.93
C PHE A 329 -13.17 15.77 11.29
N SER A 330 -11.88 16.09 11.47
CA SER A 330 -11.25 15.98 12.79
C SER A 330 -12.06 16.76 13.83
N PRO A 331 -12.06 16.34 15.11
CA PRO A 331 -12.80 17.06 16.15
C PRO A 331 -12.44 18.55 16.19
N LEU A 332 -11.17 18.87 15.95
CA LEU A 332 -10.70 20.25 15.88
C LEU A 332 -11.27 20.97 14.65
N LEU A 333 -11.16 20.42 13.44
CA LEU A 333 -11.65 21.09 12.24
C LEU A 333 -13.17 21.30 12.29
N ALA A 334 -13.92 20.33 12.81
CA ALA A 334 -15.36 20.45 13.03
C ALA A 334 -15.71 21.56 14.03
N GLU A 335 -14.98 21.65 15.16
CA GLU A 335 -15.14 22.74 16.14
C GLU A 335 -14.90 24.10 15.49
N LEU A 336 -13.79 24.26 14.75
CA LEU A 336 -13.43 25.52 14.10
C LEU A 336 -14.49 25.95 13.07
N CYS A 337 -15.03 25.00 12.30
CA CYS A 337 -16.12 25.26 11.35
C CYS A 337 -17.42 25.69 12.07
N GLY A 338 -17.72 25.13 13.24
CA GLY A 338 -18.90 25.50 14.04
C GLY A 338 -18.83 26.91 14.65
N ASN A 339 -17.62 27.47 14.79
CA ASN A 339 -17.38 28.76 15.42
C ASN A 339 -17.43 29.96 14.44
N VAL A 340 -17.61 29.72 13.14
CA VAL A 340 -17.70 30.78 12.12
C VAL A 340 -19.12 31.05 11.67
N THR A 341 -19.40 32.33 11.37
CA THR A 341 -20.69 32.79 10.84
C THR A 341 -20.54 33.70 9.63
N GLU A 342 -19.32 34.08 9.27
CA GLU A 342 -18.99 34.95 8.13
C GLU A 342 -19.08 34.23 6.77
N ILE A 343 -19.06 32.90 6.80
CA ILE A 343 -19.13 32.05 5.63
C ILE A 343 -20.26 31.05 5.86
N ASP A 344 -21.24 31.06 4.96
CA ASP A 344 -22.28 30.04 4.93
C ASP A 344 -21.68 28.73 4.38
N ASN A 345 -22.02 27.60 5.00
CA ASN A 345 -21.58 26.27 4.58
C ASN A 345 -20.04 26.14 4.41
N VAL A 346 -19.27 26.57 5.41
CA VAL A 346 -17.80 26.46 5.41
C VAL A 346 -17.31 25.03 5.19
N GLU A 347 -18.02 24.02 5.74
CA GLU A 347 -17.71 22.62 5.51
C GLU A 347 -17.81 22.25 4.03
N GLY A 348 -18.91 22.63 3.36
CA GLY A 348 -19.08 22.41 1.93
C GLY A 348 -17.99 23.09 1.08
N ILE A 349 -17.52 24.27 1.50
CA ILE A 349 -16.41 24.96 0.83
C ILE A 349 -15.10 24.19 1.00
N ILE A 350 -14.78 23.72 2.21
CA ILE A 350 -13.58 22.90 2.46
C ILE A 350 -13.63 21.64 1.59
N ARG A 351 -14.76 20.93 1.60
CA ARG A 351 -14.94 19.72 0.79
C ARG A 351 -14.79 20.01 -0.70
N SER A 352 -15.34 21.11 -1.20
CA SER A 352 -15.19 21.51 -2.61
C SER A 352 -13.74 21.79 -2.99
N ILE A 353 -13.01 22.55 -2.17
CA ILE A 353 -11.58 22.85 -2.41
C ILE A 353 -10.77 21.55 -2.41
N CYS A 354 -11.01 20.67 -1.42
CA CYS A 354 -10.29 19.40 -1.33
C CYS A 354 -10.66 18.44 -2.46
N THR A 355 -11.90 18.44 -2.95
CA THR A 355 -12.32 17.67 -4.14
C THR A 355 -11.53 18.13 -5.37
N GLU A 356 -11.43 19.44 -5.62
CA GLU A 356 -10.64 19.95 -6.73
C GLU A 356 -9.14 19.62 -6.60
N ILE A 357 -8.61 19.62 -5.38
CA ILE A 357 -7.22 19.19 -5.12
C ILE A 357 -7.02 17.73 -5.56
N VAL A 358 -7.95 16.83 -5.20
CA VAL A 358 -7.87 15.42 -5.59
C VAL A 358 -8.05 15.26 -7.10
N GLU A 359 -8.99 15.97 -7.72
CA GLU A 359 -9.20 15.92 -9.16
C GLU A 359 -7.96 16.36 -9.96
N ASP A 360 -7.29 17.42 -9.50
CA ASP A 360 -6.10 17.94 -10.18
C ASP A 360 -4.86 17.05 -9.98
N LYS A 361 -4.71 16.44 -8.80
CA LYS A 361 -3.48 15.73 -8.40
C LYS A 361 -3.58 14.21 -8.48
N GLY A 362 -4.78 13.68 -8.56
CA GLY A 362 -5.09 12.26 -8.40
C GLY A 362 -5.10 11.79 -6.94
N HIS A 363 -4.77 12.63 -5.96
CA HIS A 363 -4.69 12.24 -4.54
C HIS A 363 -4.86 13.44 -3.58
N PHE A 364 -5.18 13.16 -2.32
CA PHE A 364 -5.46 14.17 -1.30
C PHE A 364 -4.22 14.59 -0.52
N SER A 365 -3.48 15.56 -1.06
CA SER A 365 -2.32 16.18 -0.41
C SER A 365 -2.30 17.70 -0.54
N LEU A 366 -1.85 18.40 0.50
CA LEU A 366 -1.64 19.85 0.48
C LEU A 366 -0.16 20.17 0.19
N HIS A 367 0.10 20.86 -0.92
CA HIS A 367 1.45 21.27 -1.36
C HIS A 367 1.55 22.80 -1.52
N ALA A 368 2.43 23.28 -2.40
CA ALA A 368 2.65 24.71 -2.65
C ALA A 368 1.83 25.28 -3.83
N ASP A 369 0.86 24.51 -4.36
CA ASP A 369 -0.08 24.96 -5.40
C ASP A 369 -1.19 25.86 -4.83
N GLU A 370 -1.83 26.64 -5.72
CA GLU A 370 -2.77 27.69 -5.35
C GLU A 370 -3.92 27.20 -4.43
N ARG A 371 -4.47 26.00 -4.69
CA ARG A 371 -5.59 25.44 -3.92
C ARG A 371 -5.13 24.96 -2.55
N SER A 372 -3.97 24.32 -2.47
CA SER A 372 -3.38 23.93 -1.18
C SER A 372 -3.06 25.15 -0.31
N ILE A 373 -2.49 26.19 -0.92
CA ILE A 373 -2.22 27.46 -0.26
C ILE A 373 -3.51 28.13 0.25
N LEU A 374 -4.60 28.07 -0.54
CA LEU A 374 -5.91 28.56 -0.12
C LEU A 374 -6.47 27.77 1.07
N MET A 375 -6.26 26.46 1.09
CA MET A 375 -6.66 25.60 2.21
C MET A 375 -5.84 25.91 3.47
N TYR A 376 -4.55 26.23 3.36
CA TYR A 376 -3.75 26.71 4.50
C TYR A 376 -4.25 28.06 5.04
N ASP A 377 -4.58 29.00 4.15
CA ASP A 377 -5.13 30.30 4.54
C ASP A 377 -6.45 30.13 5.30
N LEU A 378 -7.34 29.27 4.80
CA LEU A 378 -8.62 28.97 5.44
C LEU A 378 -8.44 28.34 6.83
N GLN A 379 -7.59 27.31 6.94
CA GLN A 379 -7.30 26.66 8.24
C GLN A 379 -6.74 27.64 9.26
N PHE A 380 -5.79 28.49 8.85
CA PHE A 380 -5.21 29.48 9.74
C PHE A 380 -6.22 30.52 10.22
N TRP A 381 -7.08 31.02 9.32
CA TRP A 381 -8.14 31.94 9.70
C TRP A 381 -9.12 31.29 10.67
N LEU A 382 -9.59 30.08 10.36
CA LEU A 382 -10.49 29.30 11.22
C LEU A 382 -9.91 29.12 12.63
N TYR A 383 -8.64 28.72 12.70
CA TYR A 383 -7.95 28.49 13.96
C TYR A 383 -7.75 29.78 14.76
N THR A 384 -7.14 30.81 14.16
CA THR A 384 -6.84 32.07 14.86
C THR A 384 -8.09 32.86 15.23
N LYS A 385 -9.22 32.62 14.57
CA LYS A 385 -10.51 33.19 15.00
C LYS A 385 -11.01 32.55 16.30
N SER A 386 -10.99 31.23 16.37
CA SER A 386 -11.41 30.49 17.58
C SER A 386 -10.41 30.67 18.73
N TYR A 387 -9.13 30.86 18.39
CA TYR A 387 -8.01 31.00 19.31
C TYR A 387 -7.23 32.30 19.03
N PRO A 388 -7.77 33.48 19.40
CA PRO A 388 -7.23 34.79 18.99
C PRO A 388 -5.92 35.21 19.65
N GLN A 389 -5.38 34.39 20.55
CA GLN A 389 -4.08 34.62 21.21
C GLN A 389 -3.01 33.61 20.73
N THR A 390 -3.22 33.02 19.56
CA THR A 390 -2.32 32.02 18.99
C THR A 390 -0.98 32.62 18.60
N ASN A 391 0.11 32.01 19.06
CA ASN A 391 1.46 32.29 18.59
C ASN A 391 1.91 31.28 17.51
N ARG A 392 3.07 31.52 16.91
CA ARG A 392 3.63 30.68 15.84
C ARG A 392 3.83 29.23 16.25
N ALA A 393 4.42 28.97 17.42
CA ALA A 393 4.74 27.62 17.85
C ALA A 393 3.45 26.81 18.08
N GLU A 394 2.47 27.43 18.72
CA GLU A 394 1.15 26.82 18.95
C GLU A 394 0.44 26.45 17.64
N TYR A 395 0.45 27.34 16.64
CA TYR A 395 -0.17 27.04 15.35
C TYR A 395 0.53 25.89 14.61
N LEU A 396 1.87 25.85 14.61
CA LEU A 396 2.61 24.79 13.94
C LEU A 396 2.43 23.43 14.63
N GLU A 397 2.33 23.41 15.96
CA GLU A 397 2.05 22.20 16.73
C GLU A 397 0.65 21.65 16.42
N VAL A 398 -0.36 22.53 16.38
CA VAL A 398 -1.76 22.14 16.25
C VAL A 398 -2.17 21.81 14.80
N TYR A 399 -1.45 22.31 13.80
CA TYR A 399 -1.73 22.07 12.38
C TYR A 399 -1.90 20.57 12.06
N SER A 400 -1.01 19.74 12.61
CA SER A 400 -1.04 18.30 12.43
C SER A 400 -2.39 17.66 12.79
N LYS A 401 -3.11 18.24 13.77
CA LYS A 401 -4.40 17.74 14.29
C LYS A 401 -5.61 18.26 13.50
N MET A 402 -5.43 19.23 12.60
CA MET A 402 -6.53 19.81 11.82
C MET A 402 -6.89 18.91 10.63
N ILE A 403 -5.97 18.79 9.67
CA ILE A 403 -6.16 17.99 8.45
C ILE A 403 -5.08 16.91 8.30
N ALA A 404 -3.82 17.17 8.63
CA ALA A 404 -2.74 16.24 8.27
C ALA A 404 -2.91 14.83 8.90
N PHE A 405 -3.32 14.79 10.17
CA PHE A 405 -3.74 13.58 10.88
C PHE A 405 -5.19 13.72 11.38
N GLY A 406 -6.06 14.22 10.51
CA GLY A 406 -7.46 14.53 10.84
C GLY A 406 -8.38 13.31 11.01
N GLY A 407 -7.87 12.09 10.87
CA GLY A 407 -8.67 10.87 10.83
C GLY A 407 -9.22 10.61 9.43
N GLU A 408 -10.53 10.37 9.32
CA GLU A 408 -11.19 10.05 8.05
C GLU A 408 -10.99 11.15 7.01
N PHE A 409 -11.22 12.43 7.36
CA PHE A 409 -10.88 13.56 6.50
C PHE A 409 -9.47 14.07 6.85
N GLY A 410 -8.45 13.44 6.28
CA GLY A 410 -7.07 13.91 6.46
C GLY A 410 -6.09 13.46 5.40
N THR A 411 -4.97 14.18 5.23
CA THR A 411 -3.98 13.85 4.18
C THR A 411 -3.08 12.66 4.54
N GLY A 412 -3.20 12.10 5.75
CA GLY A 412 -2.39 10.97 6.22
C GLY A 412 -0.95 11.32 6.60
N GLY A 413 -0.50 12.54 6.29
CA GLY A 413 0.83 13.06 6.60
C GLY A 413 1.07 14.43 6.00
N TYR A 414 2.22 15.03 6.32
CA TYR A 414 2.70 16.27 5.72
C TYR A 414 4.20 16.45 5.94
N ALA A 415 4.88 17.18 5.04
CA ALA A 415 6.22 17.68 5.32
C ALA A 415 6.13 19.00 6.11
N PRO A 416 6.81 19.13 7.27
CA PRO A 416 6.74 20.34 8.09
C PRO A 416 7.13 21.63 7.36
N SER A 417 8.00 21.54 6.35
CA SER A 417 8.41 22.69 5.55
C SER A 417 7.25 23.36 4.82
N PHE A 418 6.25 22.61 4.33
CA PHE A 418 5.13 23.20 3.59
C PHE A 418 4.35 24.22 4.43
N ILE A 419 4.10 23.93 5.70
CA ILE A 419 3.36 24.84 6.57
C ILE A 419 4.24 25.98 7.11
N THR A 420 5.52 25.73 7.38
CA THR A 420 6.43 26.79 7.84
C THR A 420 6.73 27.79 6.74
N ASP A 421 6.97 27.30 5.52
CA ASP A 421 7.29 28.14 4.37
C ASP A 421 6.08 28.96 3.93
N TRP A 422 4.88 28.35 3.91
CA TRP A 422 3.63 29.09 3.68
C TRP A 422 3.43 30.22 4.71
N LEU A 423 3.64 29.94 5.99
CA LEU A 423 3.46 30.94 7.05
C LEU A 423 4.47 32.08 6.90
N ASP A 424 5.74 31.77 6.61
CA ASP A 424 6.78 32.76 6.37
C ASP A 424 6.50 33.61 5.13
N ASP A 425 5.96 33.00 4.07
CA ASP A 425 5.52 33.68 2.86
C ASP A 425 4.41 34.68 3.17
N ARG A 426 3.39 34.27 3.93
CA ARG A 426 2.27 35.14 4.32
C ARG A 426 2.68 36.28 5.22
N VAL A 427 3.63 36.05 6.14
CA VAL A 427 4.21 37.11 6.98
C VAL A 427 5.02 38.08 6.13
N ARG A 428 5.88 37.57 5.24
CA ARG A 428 6.69 38.39 4.33
C ARG A 428 5.85 39.23 3.37
N GLN A 429 4.73 38.70 2.90
CA GLN A 429 3.76 39.42 2.06
C GLN A 429 2.94 40.45 2.86
N GLY A 430 3.04 40.46 4.19
CA GLY A 430 2.26 41.32 5.06
C GLY A 430 0.78 40.93 5.16
N SER A 431 0.42 39.71 4.75
CA SER A 431 -0.94 39.17 4.87
C SER A 431 -1.20 38.67 6.29
N ILE A 432 -0.22 38.03 6.91
CA ILE A 432 -0.22 37.69 8.34
C ILE A 432 0.72 38.65 9.06
N ILE A 433 0.31 39.14 10.23
CA ILE A 433 1.13 39.99 11.08
C ILE A 433 1.29 39.36 12.46
N GLU A 434 2.47 39.59 13.04
CA GLU A 434 2.78 39.20 14.42
C GLU A 434 2.83 40.46 15.30
N ARG A 435 1.96 40.55 16.30
CA ARG A 435 1.96 41.66 17.28
C ARG A 435 2.07 41.10 18.68
N GLY A 436 3.20 41.35 19.33
CA GLY A 436 3.44 40.87 20.69
C GLY A 436 3.43 39.35 20.81
N GLY A 437 3.89 38.64 19.77
CA GLY A 437 3.89 37.17 19.71
C GLY A 437 2.61 36.55 19.14
N VAL A 438 1.55 37.33 18.95
CA VAL A 438 0.25 36.84 18.47
C VAL A 438 0.15 37.00 16.96
N LEU A 439 -0.22 35.92 16.27
CA LEU A 439 -0.45 35.89 14.83
C LEU A 439 -1.90 36.22 14.48
N SER A 440 -2.08 37.00 13.41
CA SER A 440 -3.41 37.29 12.85
C SER A 440 -3.32 37.69 11.39
N PHE A 441 -4.36 37.43 10.60
CA PHE A 441 -4.50 38.07 9.29
C PHE A 441 -4.66 39.59 9.45
N THR A 442 -4.12 40.36 8.50
CA THR A 442 -4.54 41.75 8.32
C THR A 442 -6.01 41.81 7.93
N GLU A 443 -6.63 42.97 8.14
CA GLU A 443 -8.04 43.18 7.76
C GLU A 443 -8.24 42.96 6.27
N GLU A 444 -7.32 43.49 5.45
CA GLU A 444 -7.35 43.37 4.00
C GLU A 444 -7.19 41.91 3.54
N ALA A 445 -6.27 41.16 4.14
CA ALA A 445 -6.07 39.75 3.81
C ALA A 445 -7.26 38.88 4.24
N ARG A 446 -7.87 39.18 5.40
CA ARG A 446 -9.08 38.51 5.86
C ARG A 446 -10.25 38.76 4.90
N GLU A 447 -10.51 40.00 4.53
CA GLU A 447 -11.58 40.33 3.57
C GLU A 447 -11.36 39.65 2.22
N ALA A 448 -10.12 39.61 1.72
CA ALA A 448 -9.78 38.92 0.49
C ALA A 448 -10.03 37.40 0.57
N LEU A 449 -9.65 36.77 1.69
CA LEU A 449 -9.93 35.35 1.92
C LEU A 449 -11.44 35.09 1.95
N LEU A 450 -12.21 35.85 2.74
CA LEU A 450 -13.66 35.71 2.83
C LEU A 450 -14.36 35.89 1.48
N HIS A 451 -13.91 36.87 0.69
CA HIS A 451 -14.42 37.08 -0.67
C HIS A 451 -14.16 35.87 -1.57
N ARG A 452 -12.96 35.27 -1.49
CA ARG A 452 -12.64 34.03 -2.22
C ARG A 452 -13.51 32.88 -1.77
N MET A 453 -13.71 32.68 -0.46
CA MET A 453 -14.54 31.59 0.08
C MET A 453 -15.99 31.69 -0.37
N ASN A 454 -16.58 32.90 -0.33
CA ASN A 454 -17.93 33.12 -0.82
C ASN A 454 -18.08 32.99 -2.35
N GLY A 455 -16.97 33.03 -3.08
CA GLY A 455 -16.92 32.78 -4.53
C GLY A 455 -16.66 31.33 -4.90
N VAL A 456 -16.32 30.45 -3.95
CA VAL A 456 -16.19 29.02 -4.21
C VAL A 456 -17.58 28.49 -4.58
N THR A 457 -17.68 27.90 -5.77
CA THR A 457 -18.93 27.26 -6.18
C THR A 457 -19.05 25.97 -5.37
N VAL A 458 -19.76 26.06 -4.25
CA VAL A 458 -20.23 24.85 -3.58
C VAL A 458 -21.32 24.29 -4.49
N PRO A 459 -21.17 23.05 -5.02
CA PRO A 459 -22.23 22.43 -5.77
C PRO A 459 -23.50 22.53 -4.93
N ALA A 460 -24.59 23.04 -5.52
CA ALA A 460 -25.89 23.02 -4.87
C ALA A 460 -26.21 21.54 -4.64
N THR A 461 -25.90 21.09 -3.43
CA THR A 461 -25.98 19.71 -2.93
C THR A 461 -25.25 18.66 -3.77
N GLY A 462 -23.98 18.39 -3.40
CA GLY A 462 -23.32 17.08 -3.52
C GLY A 462 -22.96 16.61 -4.94
N ASN A 463 -21.89 15.82 -5.04
CA ASN A 463 -21.76 14.89 -6.16
C ASN A 463 -23.00 13.99 -6.14
N VAL A 464 -23.85 14.05 -7.17
CA VAL A 464 -25.02 13.18 -7.30
C VAL A 464 -24.67 11.84 -7.96
N ALA A 465 -23.40 11.56 -8.26
CA ALA A 465 -22.98 10.27 -8.76
C ALA A 465 -23.48 9.12 -7.85
N PRO A 466 -23.94 8.00 -8.44
CA PRO A 466 -23.87 7.66 -9.87
C PRO A 466 -24.96 8.30 -10.75
N PHE A 467 -25.83 9.15 -10.20
CA PHE A 467 -26.79 9.90 -11.01
C PHE A 467 -26.10 10.99 -11.84
N ILE A 468 -26.55 11.15 -13.08
CA ILE A 468 -26.03 12.10 -14.06
C ILE A 468 -27.10 13.16 -14.34
N LEU A 469 -26.70 14.43 -14.27
CA LEU A 469 -27.55 15.56 -14.64
C LEU A 469 -27.44 15.86 -16.14
N VAL A 470 -28.58 15.89 -16.83
CA VAL A 470 -28.67 16.20 -18.26
C VAL A 470 -29.54 17.43 -18.45
N GLU A 471 -28.97 18.50 -19.01
CA GLU A 471 -29.71 19.72 -19.36
C GLU A 471 -30.37 19.58 -20.74
N GLN A 472 -31.65 19.95 -20.84
CA GLN A 472 -32.42 19.92 -22.08
C GLN A 472 -32.47 21.30 -22.74
N GLU A 473 -32.59 21.35 -24.07
CA GLU A 473 -32.63 22.60 -24.84
C GLU A 473 -33.81 23.53 -24.47
N ASN A 474 -34.87 22.97 -23.87
CA ASN A 474 -36.05 23.70 -23.41
C ASN A 474 -35.88 24.31 -21.99
N GLY A 475 -34.70 24.16 -21.36
CA GLY A 475 -34.41 24.64 -20.01
C GLY A 475 -34.83 23.67 -18.88
N GLY A 476 -35.36 22.50 -19.21
CA GLY A 476 -35.57 21.40 -18.26
C GLY A 476 -34.27 20.69 -17.89
N VAL A 477 -34.26 20.04 -16.73
CA VAL A 477 -33.12 19.21 -16.29
C VAL A 477 -33.66 17.81 -15.94
N SER A 478 -32.94 16.79 -16.38
CA SER A 478 -33.19 15.39 -16.03
C SER A 478 -32.03 14.82 -15.23
N VAL A 479 -32.35 13.87 -14.37
CA VAL A 479 -31.44 13.06 -13.56
C VAL A 479 -31.57 11.65 -14.11
N ILE A 480 -30.46 11.08 -14.58
CA ILE A 480 -30.45 9.74 -15.14
C ILE A 480 -29.48 8.84 -14.38
N LEU A 481 -29.74 7.53 -14.42
CA LEU A 481 -28.83 6.50 -13.95
C LEU A 481 -28.85 5.37 -14.99
N SER A 482 -27.69 5.03 -15.54
CA SER A 482 -27.55 3.79 -16.31
C SER A 482 -27.63 2.62 -15.33
N VAL A 483 -28.64 1.78 -15.47
CA VAL A 483 -28.87 0.70 -14.50
C VAL A 483 -27.86 -0.43 -14.69
N GLY A 484 -27.46 -1.06 -13.60
CA GLY A 484 -26.32 -1.97 -13.55
C GLY A 484 -26.03 -2.44 -12.13
N THR A 485 -24.77 -2.37 -11.70
CA THR A 485 -24.33 -2.90 -10.40
C THR A 485 -24.66 -2.01 -9.20
N TYR A 486 -25.02 -0.75 -9.41
CA TYR A 486 -25.34 0.16 -8.31
C TYR A 486 -26.57 -0.31 -7.54
N LEU A 487 -26.42 -0.55 -6.23
CA LEU A 487 -27.44 -1.14 -5.35
C LEU A 487 -28.04 -2.46 -5.86
N ALA A 488 -27.31 -3.26 -6.66
CA ALA A 488 -27.80 -4.55 -7.14
C ALA A 488 -28.26 -5.47 -5.98
N ASP A 489 -27.48 -5.52 -4.89
CA ASP A 489 -27.82 -6.29 -3.69
C ASP A 489 -29.15 -5.89 -3.05
N LEU A 490 -29.59 -4.63 -3.21
CA LEU A 490 -30.89 -4.18 -2.73
C LEU A 490 -32.01 -4.83 -3.54
N PHE A 491 -31.93 -4.77 -4.86
CA PHE A 491 -32.94 -5.35 -5.75
C PHE A 491 -32.96 -6.88 -5.67
N ASP A 492 -31.80 -7.51 -5.48
CA ASP A 492 -31.67 -8.95 -5.24
C ASP A 492 -32.48 -9.43 -4.01
N THR A 493 -32.70 -8.55 -3.02
CA THR A 493 -33.51 -8.92 -1.83
C THR A 493 -34.98 -9.17 -2.12
N ARG A 494 -35.48 -8.71 -3.27
CA ARG A 494 -36.86 -8.92 -3.75
C ARG A 494 -36.90 -9.50 -5.17
N ALA A 495 -35.83 -10.17 -5.60
CA ALA A 495 -35.77 -10.78 -6.93
C ALA A 495 -36.80 -11.92 -7.12
N ASP A 496 -37.22 -12.57 -6.03
CA ASP A 496 -38.29 -13.58 -6.05
C ASP A 496 -39.67 -12.98 -6.34
N GLU A 497 -39.84 -11.68 -6.10
CA GLU A 497 -41.05 -10.93 -6.45
C GLU A 497 -41.04 -10.44 -7.91
N GLY A 498 -39.88 -10.44 -8.57
CA GLY A 498 -39.71 -10.05 -9.98
C GLY A 498 -38.93 -8.75 -10.21
N PHE A 499 -38.32 -8.17 -9.16
CA PHE A 499 -37.39 -7.04 -9.31
C PHE A 499 -36.07 -7.50 -9.93
N GLU A 500 -35.55 -6.74 -10.89
CA GLU A 500 -34.31 -7.02 -11.61
C GLU A 500 -33.27 -5.88 -11.45
N GLY A 501 -33.66 -4.77 -10.82
CA GLY A 501 -32.83 -3.56 -10.71
C GLY A 501 -32.79 -2.74 -12.00
N ASN A 502 -33.78 -2.93 -12.88
CA ASN A 502 -33.88 -2.21 -14.15
C ASN A 502 -34.44 -0.77 -13.94
N GLY A 503 -34.51 0.04 -15.00
CA GLY A 503 -34.92 1.45 -14.85
C GLY A 503 -36.34 1.65 -14.30
N TYR A 504 -37.26 0.70 -14.54
CA TYR A 504 -38.62 0.73 -14.01
C TYR A 504 -38.64 0.43 -12.51
N ASP A 505 -37.84 -0.53 -12.06
CA ASP A 505 -37.68 -0.85 -10.63
C ASP A 505 -37.13 0.35 -9.85
N TRP A 506 -36.14 1.03 -10.42
CA TRP A 506 -35.61 2.28 -9.90
C TRP A 506 -36.65 3.39 -9.85
N ALA A 507 -37.50 3.52 -10.87
CA ALA A 507 -38.58 4.50 -10.88
C ALA A 507 -39.63 4.21 -9.80
N SER A 508 -39.94 2.94 -9.54
CA SER A 508 -40.84 2.52 -8.46
C SER A 508 -40.27 2.90 -7.08
N LEU A 509 -38.99 2.59 -6.83
CA LEU A 509 -38.31 3.00 -5.60
C LEU A 509 -38.26 4.53 -5.45
N ALA A 510 -37.94 5.24 -6.53
CA ALA A 510 -37.89 6.69 -6.57
C ALA A 510 -39.26 7.33 -6.31
N ALA A 511 -40.35 6.71 -6.77
CA ALA A 511 -41.71 7.18 -6.52
C ALA A 511 -42.08 7.08 -5.04
N VAL A 512 -41.77 5.96 -4.38
CA VAL A 512 -41.98 5.80 -2.93
C VAL A 512 -41.17 6.84 -2.14
N PHE A 513 -39.90 7.03 -2.49
CA PHE A 513 -39.08 8.08 -1.89
C PHE A 513 -39.69 9.47 -2.08
N LEU A 514 -40.13 9.80 -3.31
CA LEU A 514 -40.70 11.09 -3.64
C LEU A 514 -41.98 11.36 -2.85
N GLU A 515 -42.86 10.37 -2.70
CA GLU A 515 -44.11 10.51 -1.95
C GLU A 515 -43.87 10.64 -0.43
N GLU A 516 -42.97 9.85 0.14
CA GLU A 516 -42.78 9.78 1.59
C GLU A 516 -41.80 10.83 2.12
N GLN A 517 -40.68 11.05 1.42
CA GLN A 517 -39.59 11.91 1.88
C GLN A 517 -39.64 13.31 1.28
N MET A 518 -40.21 13.45 0.08
CA MET A 518 -40.28 14.72 -0.66
C MET A 518 -41.66 15.05 -1.23
N PRO A 519 -42.76 14.97 -0.44
CA PRO A 519 -44.13 15.13 -0.96
C PRO A 519 -44.39 16.49 -1.63
N GLY A 520 -43.62 17.52 -1.28
CA GLY A 520 -43.68 18.83 -1.95
C GLY A 520 -43.25 18.80 -3.42
N LEU A 521 -42.57 17.75 -3.86
CA LEU A 521 -42.05 17.56 -5.22
C LEU A 521 -42.88 16.54 -6.05
N ALA A 522 -43.82 15.81 -5.44
CA ALA A 522 -44.57 14.71 -6.06
C ALA A 522 -45.48 15.10 -7.25
N GLY A 523 -45.63 16.40 -7.55
CA GLY A 523 -46.31 16.90 -8.76
C GLY A 523 -45.40 17.76 -9.67
N ILE A 524 -44.11 17.80 -9.38
CA ILE A 524 -43.11 18.65 -10.04
C ILE A 524 -42.03 17.80 -10.70
N VAL A 525 -41.64 16.69 -10.07
CA VAL A 525 -40.72 15.70 -10.61
C VAL A 525 -41.54 14.57 -11.24
N HIS A 526 -41.16 14.19 -12.45
CA HIS A 526 -41.79 13.13 -13.23
C HIS A 526 -40.76 12.08 -13.63
N PHE A 527 -41.19 10.84 -13.87
CA PHE A 527 -40.33 9.73 -14.26
C PHE A 527 -40.62 9.30 -15.71
N ASP A 528 -39.58 8.93 -16.45
CA ASP A 528 -39.66 8.39 -17.81
C ASP A 528 -38.57 7.32 -18.03
N PRO A 529 -38.61 6.20 -17.27
CA PRO A 529 -37.55 5.19 -17.32
C PRO A 529 -37.59 4.34 -18.59
N GLU A 530 -36.44 3.77 -18.93
CA GLU A 530 -36.27 2.69 -19.90
C GLU A 530 -35.68 1.46 -19.20
N ALA A 531 -35.66 0.30 -19.87
CA ALA A 531 -35.18 -0.93 -19.23
C ALA A 531 -33.72 -0.83 -18.75
N ASP A 532 -32.88 -0.11 -19.48
CA ASP A 532 -31.46 0.11 -19.18
C ASP A 532 -31.16 1.46 -18.50
N MET A 533 -32.18 2.28 -18.23
CA MET A 533 -31.98 3.63 -17.70
C MET A 533 -33.13 4.08 -16.77
N PHE A 534 -32.77 4.49 -15.56
CA PHE A 534 -33.66 5.31 -14.74
C PHE A 534 -33.59 6.78 -15.18
N CYS A 535 -34.74 7.44 -15.28
CA CYS A 535 -34.82 8.86 -15.61
C CYS A 535 -35.90 9.56 -14.79
N ALA A 536 -35.52 10.64 -14.11
CA ALA A 536 -36.41 11.62 -13.50
C ALA A 536 -36.18 13.00 -14.12
N TYR A 537 -37.23 13.79 -14.33
CA TYR A 537 -37.11 15.11 -14.95
C TYR A 537 -38.07 16.13 -14.36
N SER A 538 -37.70 17.41 -14.49
CA SER A 538 -38.58 18.52 -14.17
C SER A 538 -38.27 19.75 -15.01
N GLY A 539 -39.31 20.57 -15.26
CA GLY A 539 -39.14 21.95 -15.74
C GLY A 539 -38.67 22.92 -14.65
N ASN A 540 -38.61 22.49 -13.39
CA ASN A 540 -38.08 23.26 -12.28
C ASN A 540 -36.70 22.72 -11.87
N ARG A 541 -35.65 23.47 -12.20
CA ARG A 541 -34.25 23.11 -11.93
C ARG A 541 -33.96 22.88 -10.45
N GLU A 542 -34.49 23.71 -9.56
CA GLU A 542 -34.27 23.56 -8.12
C GLU A 542 -34.95 22.29 -7.58
N ALA A 543 -36.14 21.97 -8.09
CA ALA A 543 -36.88 20.78 -7.70
C ALA A 543 -36.13 19.49 -8.08
N ILE A 544 -35.62 19.40 -9.31
CA ILE A 544 -34.96 18.17 -9.77
C ILE A 544 -33.57 18.01 -9.14
N LEU A 545 -32.84 19.10 -8.88
CA LEU A 545 -31.59 19.05 -8.12
C LEU A 545 -31.82 18.63 -6.67
N GLY A 546 -32.86 19.19 -6.02
CA GLY A 546 -33.25 18.81 -4.67
C GLY A 546 -33.66 17.34 -4.58
N PHE A 547 -34.43 16.86 -5.56
CA PHE A 547 -34.76 15.45 -5.67
C PHE A 547 -33.52 14.57 -5.84
N ALA A 548 -32.61 14.90 -6.76
CA ALA A 548 -31.40 14.12 -7.02
C ALA A 548 -30.53 13.96 -5.77
N ALA A 549 -30.30 15.07 -5.05
CA ALA A 549 -29.51 15.06 -3.84
C ALA A 549 -30.17 14.28 -2.71
N GLY A 550 -31.48 14.49 -2.49
CA GLY A 550 -32.22 13.75 -1.46
C GLY A 550 -32.32 12.27 -1.75
N PHE A 551 -32.57 11.90 -3.02
CA PHE A 551 -32.69 10.50 -3.42
C PHE A 551 -31.34 9.79 -3.32
N LYS A 552 -30.23 10.44 -3.68
CA LYS A 552 -28.89 9.92 -3.43
C LYS A 552 -28.63 9.69 -1.94
N GLN A 553 -28.94 10.66 -1.08
CA GLN A 553 -28.76 10.50 0.36
C GLN A 553 -29.56 9.33 0.91
N ALA A 554 -30.79 9.13 0.41
CA ALA A 554 -31.57 7.94 0.77
C ALA A 554 -30.87 6.66 0.29
N CYS A 555 -30.34 6.61 -0.94
CA CYS A 555 -29.61 5.45 -1.46
C CYS A 555 -28.35 5.10 -0.65
N GLU A 556 -27.74 6.08 0.03
CA GLU A 556 -26.55 5.89 0.88
C GLU A 556 -26.90 5.50 2.33
N ASP A 557 -28.16 5.61 2.74
CA ASP A 557 -28.66 5.14 4.03
C ASP A 557 -29.30 3.75 3.87
N GLU A 558 -28.55 2.70 4.21
CA GLU A 558 -28.98 1.31 4.02
C GLU A 558 -30.31 1.00 4.73
N ALA A 559 -30.54 1.54 5.93
CA ALA A 559 -31.75 1.26 6.68
C ALA A 559 -32.95 1.95 6.03
N LEU A 560 -32.78 3.21 5.61
CA LEU A 560 -33.82 3.98 4.95
C LEU A 560 -34.16 3.43 3.57
N ILE A 561 -33.16 3.12 2.73
CA ILE A 561 -33.43 2.66 1.36
C ILE A 561 -34.08 1.28 1.35
N ARG A 562 -33.71 0.38 2.27
CA ARG A 562 -34.36 -0.93 2.41
C ARG A 562 -35.80 -0.79 2.89
N ASP A 563 -36.06 0.12 3.83
CA ASP A 563 -37.41 0.41 4.30
C ASP A 563 -38.28 0.96 3.16
N LEU A 564 -37.80 1.98 2.43
CA LEU A 564 -38.51 2.53 1.27
C LEU A 564 -38.74 1.47 0.19
N PHE A 565 -37.71 0.68 -0.13
CA PHE A 565 -37.80 -0.37 -1.15
C PHE A 565 -38.79 -1.48 -0.76
N SER A 566 -39.03 -1.73 0.53
CA SER A 566 -40.05 -2.71 0.96
C SER A 566 -41.49 -2.36 0.54
N ARG A 567 -41.73 -1.11 0.14
CA ARG A 567 -43.04 -0.59 -0.31
C ARG A 567 -43.10 -0.30 -1.80
N ALA A 568 -42.00 -0.48 -2.53
CA ALA A 568 -41.99 -0.38 -3.99
C ALA A 568 -42.84 -1.50 -4.59
N GLU A 569 -43.66 -1.17 -5.59
CA GLU A 569 -44.52 -2.10 -6.32
C GLU A 569 -44.01 -2.25 -7.76
N LEU A 570 -44.05 -3.47 -8.32
CA LEU A 570 -43.77 -3.69 -9.74
C LEU A 570 -44.90 -3.09 -10.58
N ASP A 571 -44.53 -2.40 -11.66
CA ASP A 571 -45.47 -1.78 -12.61
C ASP A 571 -46.00 -2.81 -13.63
#